data_AF-A0A813HZT6-F1
#
_entry.id   AF-A0A813HZT6-F1
#
_cell.length_a   1.000
_cell.length_b   1.000
_cell.length_c   1.000
_cell.angle_alpha   90.00
_cell.angle_beta   90.00
_cell.angle_gamma   90.00
#
_symmetry.space_group_name_H-M   'P 1'
#
loop_
_entity.id
_entity.type
_entity.pdbx_description
1 polymer ?
#
loop_
_entity_poly.entity_id
_entity_poly.type
_entity_poly.pdbx_seq_one_letter_code
_entity_poly.pdbx_strand_id
1 'polypeptide(L)'
;MAEAEGALSPRSPERGTSDVEDTSPRAAREALGRENLAGSLAFQGAKPPSQAKVNLLEVTAPVRRKLLVHLRDMLKGRMLSDPAMWTWLRSAAGTAIDQMWGDFAHEVERGLHATLVQQQAESDAAGPSGRFSCWWRFRAFVLHHYLPHNRSFFGKLQDPVYIAIYLATLIPIHGVRVTIFAVILLMLMFPGPPDEFQMINFILLFKGMQFLTSGLIAMGLASFKYFRCFSWYKEDPLSCIDASGPGASAMGLAVDYLGSITLVWIAFSLLPASRSLTQRHTALDQDGAGGRLRHLLFYDMKCFAVSLLALFLLTAATCDDVRLESGVVQQFSQLIGQRQFRENVFWCTVIYSLLSLPFTAFAIPGLQTILTHSDPTGYNRQGACVVWRLAHASANQVPRAPEQAYDPFDWYAKVATKVFTVMERGREARGVEEVASWEFRDLSRGLWLKLFRRSQEARAGPASAESPSSAPADGKVASFMRQVTSLGREARGGDSPYRFGDFGRGLYWTVKAGRRDSDCPSCPAASVHQVPLGVSSVRFVPEDEEEIDGHVFFCIEVIAEGSLDAEGGAEPWRVRRRYGQFRELALKLG
;
A
#
# COMPACT_ATOMS: atom_id res chain seq x y z
N MET A 1 -9.97 -48.00 51.19
CA MET A 1 -8.67 -48.09 50.50
C MET A 1 -7.95 -46.77 50.76
N ALA A 2 -7.38 -46.59 51.96
CA ALA A 2 -6.00 -47.00 52.35
C ALA A 2 -4.97 -46.29 51.45
N GLU A 3 -4.47 -45.13 51.89
CA GLU A 3 -3.25 -44.94 52.70
C GLU A 3 -1.97 -44.95 51.87
N ALA A 4 -1.22 -43.84 51.89
CA ALA A 4 0.23 -43.82 51.83
C ALA A 4 0.73 -42.44 52.32
N GLU A 5 0.97 -42.37 53.63
CA GLU A 5 1.80 -41.36 54.27
C GLU A 5 3.27 -41.53 53.90
N GLY A 6 4.01 -40.42 53.89
CA GLY A 6 5.46 -40.38 53.72
C GLY A 6 6.06 -39.13 54.37
N ALA A 7 6.15 -39.17 55.70
CA ALA A 7 7.03 -38.32 56.53
C ALA A 7 8.51 -38.73 56.27
N LEU A 8 9.60 -37.99 56.51
CA LEU A 8 10.03 -36.99 57.50
C LEU A 8 11.42 -36.50 57.03
N SER A 9 11.81 -35.24 57.31
CA SER A 9 13.00 -34.93 58.13
C SER A 9 13.36 -33.42 58.07
N PRO A 10 13.62 -32.77 59.22
CA PRO A 10 13.94 -31.35 59.32
C PRO A 10 15.46 -31.08 59.43
N ARG A 11 15.94 -29.98 58.86
CA ARG A 11 17.25 -29.38 59.21
C ARG A 11 17.07 -27.92 59.60
N SER A 12 17.44 -27.63 60.84
CA SER A 12 17.58 -26.29 61.43
C SER A 12 19.02 -25.75 61.20
N PRO A 13 19.45 -24.62 61.77
CA PRO A 13 19.72 -23.41 60.99
C PRO A 13 21.18 -22.93 61.10
N GLU A 14 21.77 -22.46 60.00
CA GLU A 14 23.04 -21.73 60.08
C GLU A 14 22.80 -20.22 60.07
N ARG A 15 23.17 -19.63 61.20
CA ARG A 15 23.17 -18.22 61.57
C ARG A 15 24.47 -17.62 61.05
N GLY A 16 24.42 -16.94 59.90
CA GLY A 16 25.49 -16.10 59.37
C GLY A 16 25.16 -14.63 59.60
N THR A 17 25.78 -14.04 60.60
CA THR A 17 25.84 -12.60 60.84
C THR A 17 26.74 -11.96 59.78
N SER A 18 26.17 -11.11 58.93
CA SER A 18 26.93 -10.15 58.13
C SER A 18 26.35 -8.77 58.38
N ASP A 19 27.25 -7.90 58.83
CA ASP A 19 27.02 -6.54 59.28
C ASP A 19 26.24 -5.71 58.25
N VAL A 20 25.13 -5.13 58.73
CA VAL A 20 24.37 -4.12 58.02
C VAL A 20 25.08 -2.80 58.21
N GLU A 21 25.93 -2.44 57.25
CA GLU A 21 26.45 -1.09 57.09
C GLU A 21 25.28 -0.19 56.67
N ASP A 22 24.85 0.64 57.61
CA ASP A 22 23.72 1.56 57.51
C ASP A 22 24.10 2.76 56.62
N THR A 23 24.26 2.52 55.31
CA THR A 23 24.37 3.61 54.33
C THR A 23 22.98 4.19 54.06
N SER A 24 22.70 5.27 54.78
CA SER A 24 21.54 6.15 54.62
C SER A 24 21.12 6.37 53.15
N PRO A 25 19.89 6.00 52.74
CA PRO A 25 19.37 6.15 51.38
C PRO A 25 19.13 7.62 50.96
N ARG A 26 19.44 8.59 51.82
CA ARG A 26 19.39 10.02 51.50
C ARG A 26 20.62 10.50 50.73
N ALA A 27 21.81 10.00 51.04
CA ALA A 27 23.04 10.43 50.37
C ALA A 27 23.13 9.91 48.91
N ALA A 28 22.68 8.67 48.66
CA ALA A 28 22.61 8.10 47.32
C ALA A 28 21.56 8.80 46.42
N ARG A 29 20.45 9.28 47.00
CA ARG A 29 19.43 10.07 46.28
C ARG A 29 19.91 11.47 45.91
N GLU A 30 20.74 12.09 46.74
CA GLU A 30 21.33 13.40 46.44
C GLU A 30 22.48 13.33 45.43
N ALA A 31 23.26 12.23 45.43
CA ALA A 31 24.29 11.98 44.42
C ALA A 31 23.68 11.70 43.03
N LEU A 32 22.64 10.87 42.95
CA LEU A 32 21.93 10.58 41.69
C LEU A 32 21.17 11.82 41.16
N GLY A 33 20.73 12.72 42.07
CA GLY A 33 20.09 13.98 41.70
C GLY A 33 21.06 14.99 41.09
N ARG A 34 22.31 15.04 41.55
CA ARG A 34 23.33 15.98 41.03
C ARG A 34 23.96 15.53 39.70
N GLU A 35 24.13 14.24 39.45
CA GLU A 35 24.56 13.76 38.12
C GLU A 35 23.48 14.00 37.05
N ASN A 36 22.20 13.83 37.39
CA ASN A 36 21.11 14.11 36.46
C ASN A 36 20.92 15.60 36.18
N LEU A 37 21.23 16.49 37.14
CA LEU A 37 21.18 17.94 36.92
C LEU A 37 22.37 18.46 36.10
N ALA A 38 23.57 17.89 36.29
CA ALA A 38 24.75 18.24 35.51
C ALA A 38 24.68 17.74 34.06
N GLY A 39 24.08 16.57 33.82
CA GLY A 39 23.77 16.08 32.47
C GLY A 39 22.69 16.91 31.75
N SER A 40 21.74 17.49 32.49
CA SER A 40 20.64 18.27 31.92
C SER A 40 21.04 19.69 31.49
N LEU A 41 22.04 20.29 32.15
CA LEU A 41 22.54 21.63 31.80
C LEU A 41 23.56 21.64 30.64
N ALA A 42 24.18 20.50 30.32
CA ALA A 42 25.11 20.38 29.18
C ALA A 42 24.41 20.10 27.83
N PHE A 43 23.08 19.93 27.80
CA PHE A 43 22.33 19.54 26.59
C PHE A 43 21.37 20.63 26.07
N GLN A 44 21.49 21.88 26.50
CA GLN A 44 20.62 22.99 26.06
C GLN A 44 21.02 23.65 24.73
N GLY A 45 22.07 23.16 24.04
CA GLY A 45 22.57 23.79 22.80
C GLY A 45 22.20 23.10 21.48
N ALA A 46 21.74 21.85 21.50
CA ALA A 46 21.41 21.10 20.29
C ALA A 46 19.90 20.99 20.13
N LYS A 47 19.32 21.74 19.19
CA LYS A 47 17.92 21.55 18.78
C LYS A 47 17.71 20.06 18.51
N PRO A 48 16.70 19.42 19.14
CA PRO A 48 16.54 17.98 19.04
C PRO A 48 16.39 17.59 17.56
N PRO A 49 17.03 16.50 17.11
CA PRO A 49 17.00 16.05 15.71
C PRO A 49 15.58 15.74 15.18
N SER A 50 14.56 15.81 16.03
CA SER A 50 13.14 15.76 15.65
C SER A 50 12.66 17.03 14.94
N GLN A 51 13.10 18.24 15.33
CA GLN A 51 12.62 19.48 14.69
C GLN A 51 13.10 19.64 13.24
N ALA A 52 14.34 19.23 12.94
CA ALA A 52 14.85 19.25 11.57
C ALA A 52 14.08 18.29 10.65
N LYS A 53 13.65 17.13 11.16
CA LYS A 53 12.82 16.17 10.42
C LYS A 53 11.40 16.71 10.20
N VAL A 54 10.81 17.36 11.20
CA VAL A 54 9.49 17.99 11.08
C VAL A 54 9.51 19.13 10.05
N ASN A 55 10.53 20.00 10.07
CA ASN A 55 10.67 21.07 9.09
C ASN A 55 10.92 20.54 7.67
N LEU A 56 11.67 19.45 7.52
CA LEU A 56 11.84 18.79 6.22
C LEU A 56 10.51 18.20 5.70
N LEU A 57 9.68 17.66 6.59
CA LEU A 57 8.35 17.17 6.24
C LEU A 57 7.44 18.32 5.81
N GLU A 58 7.39 19.43 6.55
CA GLU A 58 6.56 20.59 6.14
C GLU A 58 6.97 21.15 4.78
N VAL A 59 8.28 21.28 4.52
CA VAL A 59 8.80 21.73 3.21
C VAL A 59 8.41 20.78 2.07
N THR A 60 8.23 19.48 2.35
CA THR A 60 7.85 18.49 1.34
C THR A 60 6.34 18.31 1.17
N ALA A 61 5.48 18.97 1.96
CA ALA A 61 4.02 18.84 1.88
C ALA A 61 3.41 19.02 0.46
N PRO A 62 3.76 20.05 -0.35
CA PRO A 62 3.20 20.19 -1.69
C PRO A 62 3.71 19.11 -2.65
N VAL A 63 4.93 18.62 -2.45
CA VAL A 63 5.49 17.50 -3.22
C VAL A 63 4.77 16.20 -2.84
N ARG A 64 4.51 15.98 -1.54
CA ARG A 64 3.76 14.82 -1.03
C ARG A 64 2.33 14.77 -1.57
N ARG A 65 1.60 15.90 -1.62
CA ARG A 65 0.25 15.94 -2.23
C ARG A 65 0.27 15.55 -3.71
N LYS A 66 1.21 16.11 -4.49
CA LYS A 66 1.36 15.72 -5.90
C LYS A 66 1.74 14.25 -6.04
N LEU A 67 2.62 13.76 -5.17
CA LEU A 67 3.02 12.37 -5.12
C LEU A 67 1.84 11.47 -4.76
N LEU A 68 0.99 11.82 -3.78
CA LEU A 68 -0.22 11.07 -3.42
C LEU A 68 -1.25 11.04 -4.54
N VAL A 69 -1.44 12.14 -5.29
CA VAL A 69 -2.32 12.11 -6.48
C VAL A 69 -1.75 11.18 -7.55
N HIS A 70 -0.45 11.25 -7.83
CA HIS A 70 0.18 10.28 -8.73
C HIS A 70 0.14 8.85 -8.18
N LEU A 71 0.24 8.67 -6.86
CA LEU A 71 0.17 7.38 -6.21
C LEU A 71 -1.26 6.83 -6.28
N ARG A 72 -2.29 7.68 -6.18
CA ARG A 72 -3.68 7.32 -6.49
C ARG A 72 -3.79 6.78 -7.89
N ASP A 73 -3.33 7.55 -8.87
CA ASP A 73 -3.51 7.22 -10.27
C ASP A 73 -2.68 5.97 -10.63
N MET A 74 -1.50 5.79 -10.02
CA MET A 74 -0.70 4.56 -10.11
C MET A 74 -1.35 3.39 -9.37
N LEU A 75 -1.93 3.57 -8.19
CA LEU A 75 -2.56 2.50 -7.41
C LEU A 75 -3.85 2.07 -8.08
N LYS A 76 -4.67 3.02 -8.52
CA LYS A 76 -5.83 2.79 -9.38
C LYS A 76 -5.39 2.09 -10.66
N GLY A 77 -4.36 2.59 -11.33
CA GLY A 77 -3.76 1.94 -12.49
C GLY A 77 -3.35 0.49 -12.19
N ARG A 78 -2.66 0.23 -11.07
CA ARG A 78 -2.14 -1.09 -10.68
C ARG A 78 -3.23 -2.06 -10.23
N MET A 79 -4.12 -1.62 -9.35
CA MET A 79 -5.26 -2.39 -8.89
C MET A 79 -6.11 -2.76 -10.08
N LEU A 80 -6.47 -1.79 -10.92
CA LEU A 80 -7.29 -2.03 -12.10
C LEU A 80 -6.53 -2.75 -13.23
N SER A 81 -5.20 -2.74 -13.24
CA SER A 81 -4.38 -3.44 -14.24
C SER A 81 -4.24 -4.94 -13.99
N ASP A 82 -4.81 -5.47 -12.91
CA ASP A 82 -4.82 -6.92 -12.72
C ASP A 82 -5.54 -7.56 -13.94
N PRO A 83 -4.81 -8.34 -14.77
CA PRO A 83 -5.38 -8.91 -15.98
C PRO A 83 -6.50 -9.90 -15.67
N ALA A 84 -6.55 -10.44 -14.44
CA ALA A 84 -7.59 -11.37 -14.02
C ALA A 84 -8.85 -10.68 -13.45
N MET A 85 -8.86 -9.35 -13.31
CA MET A 85 -10.03 -8.63 -12.82
C MET A 85 -11.09 -8.48 -13.91
N TRP A 86 -12.34 -8.85 -13.60
CA TRP A 86 -13.47 -8.65 -14.49
C TRP A 86 -13.72 -7.17 -14.79
N THR A 87 -14.11 -6.85 -16.03
CA THR A 87 -14.23 -5.47 -16.53
C THR A 87 -15.29 -4.64 -15.79
N TRP A 88 -16.45 -5.22 -15.49
CA TRP A 88 -17.49 -4.52 -14.71
C TRP A 88 -17.03 -4.24 -13.28
N LEU A 89 -16.32 -5.20 -12.67
CA LEU A 89 -15.76 -5.06 -11.33
C LEU A 89 -14.65 -4.01 -11.30
N ARG A 90 -13.84 -3.94 -12.36
CA ARG A 90 -12.82 -2.90 -12.55
C ARG A 90 -13.45 -1.50 -12.53
N SER A 91 -14.56 -1.29 -13.23
CA SER A 91 -15.26 0.00 -13.21
C SER A 91 -15.82 0.33 -11.83
N ALA A 92 -16.48 -0.63 -11.17
CA ALA A 92 -17.03 -0.45 -9.83
C ALA A 92 -15.95 -0.17 -8.78
N ALA A 93 -14.86 -0.94 -8.80
CA ALA A 93 -13.70 -0.75 -7.93
C ALA A 93 -13.03 0.61 -8.19
N GLY A 94 -12.95 1.05 -9.44
CA GLY A 94 -12.45 2.37 -9.80
C GLY A 94 -13.21 3.49 -9.10
N THR A 95 -14.54 3.44 -9.14
CA THR A 95 -15.41 4.41 -8.46
C THR A 95 -15.29 4.35 -6.93
N ALA A 96 -15.22 3.14 -6.36
CA ALA A 96 -15.07 2.96 -4.93
C ALA A 96 -13.73 3.51 -4.41
N ILE A 97 -12.64 3.25 -5.15
CA ILE A 97 -11.31 3.79 -4.83
C ILE A 97 -11.35 5.32 -4.88
N ASP A 98 -11.99 5.92 -5.88
CA ASP A 98 -12.09 7.38 -5.99
C ASP A 98 -12.82 7.99 -4.79
N GLN A 99 -13.88 7.35 -4.31
CA GLN A 99 -14.64 7.81 -3.14
C GLN A 99 -13.85 7.66 -1.83
N MET A 100 -13.12 6.56 -1.68
CA MET A 100 -12.36 6.27 -0.46
C MET A 100 -10.97 6.92 -0.41
N TRP A 101 -10.48 7.47 -1.53
CA TRP A 101 -9.11 7.98 -1.61
C TRP A 101 -8.82 9.10 -0.61
N GLY A 102 -9.81 9.92 -0.26
CA GLY A 102 -9.66 10.96 0.75
C GLY A 102 -9.14 10.42 2.08
N ASP A 103 -9.68 9.27 2.51
CA ASP A 103 -9.28 8.60 3.76
C ASP A 103 -7.97 7.82 3.57
N PHE A 104 -7.79 7.16 2.43
CA PHE A 104 -6.56 6.42 2.13
C PHE A 104 -5.33 7.32 2.02
N ALA A 105 -5.45 8.53 1.48
CA ALA A 105 -4.30 9.41 1.26
C ALA A 105 -3.55 9.71 2.57
N HIS A 106 -4.27 9.92 3.66
CA HIS A 106 -3.69 10.19 4.98
C HIS A 106 -2.99 8.95 5.57
N GLU A 107 -3.52 7.76 5.34
CA GLU A 107 -2.96 6.52 5.87
C GLU A 107 -1.76 6.04 5.04
N VAL A 108 -1.85 6.17 3.71
CA VAL A 108 -0.74 5.90 2.78
C VAL A 108 0.45 6.77 3.09
N GLU A 109 0.24 8.04 3.45
CA GLU A 109 1.32 8.93 3.85
C GLU A 109 2.06 8.42 5.09
N ARG A 110 1.34 7.94 6.10
CA ARG A 110 1.93 7.31 7.29
C ARG A 110 2.66 6.00 6.97
N GLY A 111 2.05 5.14 6.16
CA GLY A 111 2.63 3.84 5.80
C GLY A 111 3.88 3.97 4.91
N LEU A 112 3.92 4.95 4.00
CA LEU A 112 5.08 5.20 3.14
C LEU A 112 6.32 5.59 3.97
N HIS A 113 6.12 6.36 5.04
CA HIS A 113 7.19 6.73 5.96
C HIS A 113 7.76 5.54 6.73
N ALA A 114 6.92 4.59 7.14
CA ALA A 114 7.38 3.35 7.79
C ALA A 114 8.11 2.43 6.80
N THR A 115 7.58 2.30 5.58
CA THR A 115 8.07 1.34 4.58
C THR A 115 9.43 1.73 3.99
N LEU A 116 9.69 3.04 3.78
CA LEU A 116 10.96 3.52 3.23
C LEU A 116 12.16 3.29 4.17
N VAL A 117 11.91 3.07 5.47
CA VAL A 117 12.98 2.88 6.46
C VAL A 117 13.34 1.40 6.65
N GLN A 118 12.47 0.45 6.26
CA GLN A 118 12.58 -0.96 6.68
C GLN A 118 12.81 -1.96 5.53
N GLN A 119 13.27 -1.49 4.36
CA GLN A 119 12.90 -2.15 3.12
C GLN A 119 13.65 -3.44 2.71
N GLN A 120 14.68 -3.97 3.39
CA GLN A 120 15.49 -5.03 2.74
C GLN A 120 15.89 -6.30 3.51
N ALA A 121 15.59 -6.47 4.80
CA ALA A 121 16.18 -7.58 5.56
C ALA A 121 15.28 -8.81 5.84
N GLU A 122 13.96 -8.78 5.58
CA GLU A 122 13.04 -9.75 6.22
C GLU A 122 12.44 -10.84 5.30
N SER A 123 12.74 -10.85 4.00
CA SER A 123 12.13 -11.84 3.09
C SER A 123 12.58 -13.29 3.35
N ASP A 124 13.75 -13.47 3.98
CA ASP A 124 14.38 -14.79 4.18
C ASP A 124 14.22 -15.32 5.61
N ALA A 125 13.26 -14.80 6.38
CA ALA A 125 13.00 -15.28 7.73
C ALA A 125 12.72 -16.79 7.75
N ALA A 126 13.53 -17.53 8.50
CA ALA A 126 13.36 -18.97 8.68
C ALA A 126 12.08 -19.25 9.50
N GLY A 127 11.27 -20.17 9.01
CA GLY A 127 10.10 -20.64 9.75
C GLY A 127 10.47 -21.44 11.00
N PRO A 128 9.49 -21.71 11.88
CA PRO A 128 9.74 -22.54 13.05
C PRO A 128 10.20 -23.94 12.64
N SER A 129 11.36 -24.36 13.16
CA SER A 129 11.90 -25.71 13.03
C SER A 129 11.78 -26.44 14.36
N GLY A 130 11.41 -27.72 14.33
CA GLY A 130 11.23 -28.51 15.55
C GLY A 130 10.97 -29.99 15.26
N ARG A 131 10.91 -30.79 16.34
CA ARG A 131 10.78 -32.26 16.31
C ARG A 131 9.56 -32.75 15.51
N PHE A 132 8.50 -31.95 15.41
CA PHE A 132 7.29 -32.24 14.63
C PHE A 132 7.36 -31.75 13.18
N SER A 133 8.35 -32.21 12.41
CA SER A 133 8.61 -31.73 11.04
C SER A 133 7.37 -31.79 10.12
N CYS A 134 6.57 -32.86 10.20
CA CYS A 134 5.36 -33.00 9.38
C CYS A 134 4.30 -31.94 9.68
N TRP A 135 4.02 -31.67 10.97
CA TRP A 135 3.06 -30.65 11.37
C TRP A 135 3.52 -29.25 10.91
N TRP A 136 4.80 -28.93 11.08
CA TRP A 136 5.35 -27.63 10.65
C TRP A 136 5.28 -27.42 9.14
N ARG A 137 5.55 -28.47 8.36
CA ARG A 137 5.39 -28.44 6.89
C ARG A 137 3.93 -28.27 6.48
N PHE A 138 3.03 -29.00 7.12
CA PHE A 138 1.59 -28.89 6.85
C PHE A 138 1.06 -27.49 7.20
N ARG A 139 1.40 -26.99 8.39
CA ARG A 139 1.09 -25.62 8.82
C ARG A 139 1.63 -24.58 7.84
N ALA A 140 2.91 -24.67 7.48
CA ALA A 140 3.54 -23.74 6.54
C ALA A 140 2.82 -23.76 5.19
N PHE A 141 2.47 -24.93 4.67
CA PHE A 141 1.70 -25.09 3.45
C PHE A 141 0.32 -24.42 3.56
N VAL A 142 -0.48 -24.78 4.57
CA VAL A 142 -1.85 -24.25 4.73
C VAL A 142 -1.82 -22.73 4.93
N LEU A 143 -0.97 -22.21 5.81
CA LEU A 143 -0.89 -20.77 6.08
C LEU A 143 -0.30 -19.98 4.91
N HIS A 144 0.64 -20.55 4.14
CA HIS A 144 1.15 -19.90 2.94
C HIS A 144 0.09 -19.75 1.86
N HIS A 145 -0.78 -20.76 1.69
CA HIS A 145 -1.88 -20.71 0.73
C HIS A 145 -3.06 -19.87 1.24
N TYR A 146 -3.36 -19.92 2.55
CA TYR A 146 -4.47 -19.17 3.14
C TYR A 146 -4.15 -17.67 3.31
N LEU A 147 -2.94 -17.34 3.79
CA LEU A 147 -2.47 -15.98 4.11
C LEU A 147 -1.09 -15.71 3.49
N PRO A 148 -0.96 -15.74 2.15
CA PRO A 148 0.32 -15.46 1.50
C PRO A 148 0.78 -14.03 1.74
N HIS A 149 2.04 -13.86 2.13
CA HIS A 149 2.67 -12.54 2.27
C HIS A 149 2.87 -11.80 0.94
N ASN A 150 2.87 -12.52 -0.20
CA ASN A 150 3.31 -11.98 -1.48
C ASN A 150 2.26 -11.96 -2.60
N ARG A 151 1.00 -12.27 -2.28
CA ARG A 151 -0.09 -12.29 -3.26
C ARG A 151 -1.16 -11.25 -2.92
N SER A 152 -1.68 -10.61 -3.97
CA SER A 152 -2.90 -9.79 -3.89
C SER A 152 -4.11 -10.67 -3.61
N PHE A 153 -5.24 -10.06 -3.28
CA PHE A 153 -6.51 -10.78 -3.12
C PHE A 153 -6.89 -11.61 -4.37
N PHE A 154 -6.75 -11.03 -5.57
CA PHE A 154 -6.98 -11.75 -6.82
C PHE A 154 -5.94 -12.85 -7.06
N GLY A 155 -4.68 -12.63 -6.68
CA GLY A 155 -3.65 -13.68 -6.69
C GLY A 155 -3.94 -14.83 -5.73
N LYS A 156 -4.71 -14.61 -4.65
CA LYS A 156 -5.24 -15.69 -3.80
C LYS A 156 -6.34 -16.46 -4.51
N LEU A 157 -7.25 -15.76 -5.20
CA LEU A 157 -8.34 -16.39 -5.98
C LEU A 157 -7.85 -17.23 -7.16
N GLN A 158 -6.62 -17.04 -7.63
CA GLN A 158 -6.00 -17.92 -8.63
C GLN A 158 -5.35 -19.17 -8.02
N ASP A 159 -5.19 -19.22 -6.70
CA ASP A 159 -4.57 -20.36 -6.03
C ASP A 159 -5.62 -21.46 -5.79
N PRO A 160 -5.49 -22.64 -6.41
CA PRO A 160 -6.48 -23.71 -6.27
C PRO A 160 -6.60 -24.20 -4.83
N VAL A 161 -5.54 -24.14 -4.03
CA VAL A 161 -5.56 -24.57 -2.62
C VAL A 161 -6.35 -23.57 -1.78
N TYR A 162 -6.15 -22.27 -2.03
CA TYR A 162 -6.94 -21.23 -1.38
C TYR A 162 -8.42 -21.38 -1.74
N ILE A 163 -8.74 -21.55 -3.02
CA ILE A 163 -10.12 -21.77 -3.48
C ILE A 163 -10.71 -23.01 -2.81
N ALA A 164 -9.98 -24.12 -2.71
CA ALA A 164 -10.47 -25.34 -2.07
C ALA A 164 -10.79 -25.11 -0.60
N ILE A 165 -9.90 -24.45 0.15
CA ILE A 165 -10.13 -24.09 1.57
C ILE A 165 -11.34 -23.15 1.68
N TYR A 166 -11.40 -22.12 0.83
CA TYR A 166 -12.48 -21.14 0.82
C TYR A 166 -13.84 -21.76 0.48
N LEU A 167 -13.91 -22.60 -0.55
CA LEU A 167 -15.10 -23.37 -0.90
C LEU A 167 -15.50 -24.31 0.24
N ALA A 168 -14.55 -24.99 0.88
CA ALA A 168 -14.84 -25.83 2.04
C ALA A 168 -15.46 -25.02 3.20
N THR A 169 -15.03 -23.76 3.40
CA THR A 169 -15.65 -22.85 4.38
C THR A 169 -17.01 -22.28 3.95
N LEU A 170 -17.32 -22.28 2.65
CA LEU A 170 -18.60 -21.85 2.10
C LEU A 170 -19.69 -22.93 2.19
N ILE A 171 -19.30 -24.20 2.35
CA ILE A 171 -20.24 -25.30 2.45
C ILE A 171 -21.08 -25.13 3.73
N PRO A 172 -22.42 -24.99 3.63
CA PRO A 172 -23.30 -24.79 4.78
C PRO A 172 -23.60 -26.12 5.50
N ILE A 173 -22.60 -27.01 5.61
CA ILE A 173 -22.69 -28.20 6.46
C ILE A 173 -22.34 -27.77 7.87
N HIS A 174 -23.27 -28.03 8.78
CA HIS A 174 -23.17 -27.61 10.17
C HIS A 174 -21.85 -28.04 10.81
N GLY A 175 -21.14 -27.09 11.41
CA GLY A 175 -19.88 -27.33 12.12
C GLY A 175 -18.63 -27.48 11.24
N VAL A 176 -18.76 -27.69 9.92
CA VAL A 176 -17.58 -27.81 9.02
C VAL A 176 -16.79 -26.50 9.01
N ARG A 177 -17.48 -25.36 8.86
CA ARG A 177 -16.86 -24.03 8.92
C ARG A 177 -16.13 -23.82 10.25
N VAL A 178 -16.79 -24.03 11.39
CA VAL A 178 -16.18 -23.89 12.73
C VAL A 178 -14.96 -24.80 12.86
N THR A 179 -15.03 -26.04 12.39
CA THR A 179 -13.91 -26.99 12.45
C THR A 179 -12.71 -26.50 11.63
N ILE A 180 -12.93 -26.04 10.40
CA ILE A 180 -11.85 -25.51 9.55
C ILE A 180 -11.21 -24.28 10.19
N PHE A 181 -12.00 -23.34 10.67
CA PHE A 181 -11.48 -22.14 11.33
C PHE A 181 -10.82 -22.45 12.68
N ALA A 182 -11.28 -23.46 13.43
CA ALA A 182 -10.61 -23.94 14.62
C ALA A 182 -9.21 -24.49 14.30
N VAL A 183 -9.09 -25.27 13.21
CA VAL A 183 -7.79 -25.79 12.73
C VAL A 183 -6.88 -24.63 12.28
N ILE A 184 -7.42 -23.64 11.56
CA ILE A 184 -6.65 -22.45 11.16
C ILE A 184 -6.18 -21.66 12.39
N LEU A 185 -7.06 -21.43 13.37
CA LEU A 185 -6.70 -20.74 14.62
C LEU A 185 -5.60 -21.49 15.36
N LEU A 186 -5.72 -22.82 15.47
CA LEU A 186 -4.70 -23.68 16.06
C LEU A 186 -3.35 -23.54 15.34
N MET A 187 -3.36 -23.50 14.00
CA MET A 187 -2.15 -23.27 13.21
C MET A 187 -1.55 -21.87 13.43
N LEU A 188 -2.36 -20.85 13.69
CA LEU A 188 -1.89 -19.51 13.99
C LEU A 188 -1.29 -19.42 15.42
N MET A 189 -1.85 -20.16 16.38
CA MET A 189 -1.43 -20.14 17.79
C MET A 189 -0.14 -20.92 18.10
N PHE A 190 0.17 -21.96 17.32
CA PHE A 190 1.33 -22.83 17.57
C PHE A 190 2.36 -22.66 16.44
N PRO A 191 3.66 -22.48 16.73
CA PRO A 191 4.36 -22.68 18.01
C PRO A 191 4.57 -21.43 18.88
N GLY A 192 4.24 -20.25 18.37
CA GLY A 192 4.54 -18.98 19.03
C GLY A 192 3.30 -18.11 19.15
N PRO A 193 3.39 -17.02 19.93
CA PRO A 193 2.29 -16.08 20.02
C PRO A 193 1.90 -15.61 18.61
N PRO A 194 0.59 -15.56 18.30
CA PRO A 194 0.14 -15.14 16.99
C PRO A 194 0.47 -13.66 16.77
N ASP A 195 0.61 -13.28 15.50
CA ASP A 195 0.73 -11.89 15.10
C ASP A 195 -0.62 -11.16 15.23
N GLU A 196 -0.58 -9.91 15.68
CA GLU A 196 -1.79 -9.10 15.93
C GLU A 196 -2.65 -8.98 14.67
N PHE A 197 -2.05 -8.59 13.54
CA PHE A 197 -2.77 -8.44 12.27
C PHE A 197 -3.40 -9.77 11.82
N GLN A 198 -2.70 -10.89 12.00
CA GLN A 198 -3.25 -12.22 11.68
C GLN A 198 -4.47 -12.58 12.51
N MET A 199 -4.48 -12.26 13.82
CA MET A 199 -5.63 -12.48 14.69
C MET A 199 -6.82 -11.60 14.34
N ILE A 200 -6.57 -10.32 14.06
CA ILE A 200 -7.65 -9.43 13.66
C ILE A 200 -8.23 -9.89 12.32
N ASN A 201 -7.38 -10.18 11.34
CA ASN A 201 -7.83 -10.69 10.05
C ASN A 201 -8.57 -12.03 10.18
N PHE A 202 -8.15 -12.93 11.08
CA PHE A 202 -8.89 -14.14 11.39
C PHE A 202 -10.31 -13.84 11.90
N ILE A 203 -10.46 -12.94 12.87
CA ILE A 203 -11.77 -12.55 13.43
C ILE A 203 -12.67 -11.96 12.34
N LEU A 204 -12.14 -11.04 11.53
CA LEU A 204 -12.87 -10.36 10.46
C LEU A 204 -13.31 -11.34 9.36
N LEU A 205 -12.40 -12.20 8.89
CA LEU A 205 -12.72 -13.23 7.90
C LEU A 205 -13.74 -14.24 8.45
N PHE A 206 -13.58 -14.68 9.69
CA PHE A 206 -14.50 -15.62 10.32
C PHE A 206 -15.93 -15.04 10.40
N LYS A 207 -16.06 -13.82 10.90
CA LYS A 207 -17.36 -13.13 11.04
C LYS A 207 -17.97 -12.75 9.69
N GLY A 208 -17.16 -12.28 8.74
CA GLY A 208 -17.62 -12.01 7.38
C GLY A 208 -18.15 -13.28 6.70
N MET A 209 -17.45 -14.40 6.88
CA MET A 209 -17.91 -15.70 6.38
C MET A 209 -19.16 -16.18 7.12
N GLN A 210 -19.28 -15.92 8.43
CA GLN A 210 -20.48 -16.23 9.21
C GLN A 210 -21.72 -15.53 8.63
N PHE A 211 -21.61 -14.24 8.34
CA PHE A 211 -22.66 -13.45 7.69
C PHE A 211 -23.07 -14.04 6.34
N LEU A 212 -22.09 -14.35 5.48
CA LEU A 212 -22.38 -14.87 4.14
C LEU A 212 -23.00 -16.26 4.18
N THR A 213 -22.42 -17.19 4.95
CA THR A 213 -22.80 -18.61 4.93
C THR A 213 -23.97 -18.94 5.85
N SER A 214 -23.88 -18.63 7.16
CA SER A 214 -24.97 -18.90 8.11
C SER A 214 -26.06 -17.82 8.10
N GLY A 215 -25.77 -16.62 7.60
CA GLY A 215 -26.78 -15.59 7.37
C GLY A 215 -27.47 -15.79 6.03
N LEU A 216 -26.86 -15.29 4.95
CA LEU A 216 -27.52 -15.18 3.64
C LEU A 216 -27.80 -16.54 2.98
N ILE A 217 -26.79 -17.42 2.87
CA ILE A 217 -26.94 -18.70 2.17
C ILE A 217 -27.87 -19.64 2.93
N ALA A 218 -27.65 -19.82 4.24
CA ALA A 218 -28.50 -20.69 5.05
C ALA A 218 -29.96 -20.20 5.10
N MET A 219 -30.20 -18.89 5.21
CA MET A 219 -31.54 -18.32 5.12
C MET A 219 -32.20 -18.62 3.76
N GLY A 220 -31.48 -18.43 2.65
CA GLY A 220 -31.99 -18.75 1.31
C GLY A 220 -32.35 -20.23 1.16
N LEU A 221 -31.48 -21.13 1.63
CA LEU A 221 -31.72 -22.58 1.61
C LEU A 221 -32.90 -22.99 2.50
N ALA A 222 -33.04 -22.37 3.68
CA ALA A 222 -34.16 -22.60 4.58
C ALA A 222 -35.49 -22.15 3.95
N SER A 223 -35.54 -20.93 3.41
CA SER A 223 -36.70 -20.41 2.70
C SER A 223 -37.10 -21.32 1.54
N PHE A 224 -36.12 -21.82 0.77
CA PHE A 224 -36.37 -22.76 -0.31
C PHE A 224 -36.93 -24.10 0.20
N LYS A 225 -36.41 -24.64 1.31
CA LYS A 225 -36.94 -25.86 1.95
C LYS A 225 -38.38 -25.68 2.42
N TYR A 226 -38.69 -24.56 3.08
CA TYR A 226 -40.04 -24.22 3.50
C TYR A 226 -40.99 -24.11 2.30
N PHE A 227 -40.58 -23.36 1.26
CA PHE A 227 -41.34 -23.23 0.02
C PHE A 227 -41.58 -24.59 -0.66
N ARG A 228 -40.57 -25.46 -0.68
CA ARG A 228 -40.68 -26.81 -1.23
C ARG A 228 -41.70 -27.66 -0.46
N CYS A 229 -41.62 -27.67 0.88
CA CYS A 229 -42.59 -28.40 1.69
C CYS A 229 -44.02 -27.87 1.48
N PHE A 230 -44.18 -26.54 1.49
CA PHE A 230 -45.48 -25.90 1.26
C PHE A 230 -46.06 -26.22 -0.14
N SER A 231 -45.22 -26.20 -1.18
CA SER A 231 -45.69 -26.33 -2.58
C SER A 231 -45.93 -27.77 -3.01
N TRP A 232 -45.08 -28.72 -2.59
CA TRP A 232 -45.14 -30.12 -3.01
C TRP A 232 -45.83 -31.05 -2.02
N TYR A 233 -45.92 -30.70 -0.74
CA TYR A 233 -46.51 -31.55 0.32
C TYR A 233 -47.76 -30.87 0.91
N LYS A 234 -48.75 -30.60 0.06
CA LYS A 234 -49.97 -29.87 0.46
C LYS A 234 -50.78 -30.56 1.55
N GLU A 235 -50.84 -31.89 1.52
CA GLU A 235 -51.64 -32.68 2.45
C GLU A 235 -51.03 -32.73 3.86
N ASP A 236 -49.70 -32.68 3.96
CA ASP A 236 -49.00 -32.73 5.24
C ASP A 236 -47.69 -31.91 5.20
N PRO A 237 -47.80 -30.57 5.17
CA PRO A 237 -46.62 -29.70 5.16
C PRO A 237 -45.85 -29.79 6.47
N LEU A 238 -46.52 -30.14 7.58
CA LEU A 238 -45.93 -30.21 8.90
C LEU A 238 -44.96 -31.38 9.01
N SER A 239 -45.29 -32.57 8.50
CA SER A 239 -44.39 -33.72 8.47
C SER A 239 -43.17 -33.48 7.58
N CYS A 240 -43.36 -32.86 6.41
CA CYS A 240 -42.25 -32.47 5.54
C CYS A 240 -41.26 -31.52 6.23
N ILE A 241 -41.78 -30.49 6.91
CA ILE A 241 -40.94 -29.53 7.64
C ILE A 241 -40.25 -30.22 8.82
N ASP A 242 -40.87 -31.17 9.50
CA ASP A 242 -40.22 -31.88 10.61
C ASP A 242 -39.04 -32.74 10.13
N ALA A 243 -39.23 -33.47 9.02
CA ALA A 243 -38.21 -34.34 8.47
C ALA A 243 -37.08 -33.60 7.70
N SER A 244 -37.45 -32.56 6.94
CA SER A 244 -36.55 -31.89 5.99
C SER A 244 -36.32 -30.40 6.27
N GLY A 245 -36.89 -29.88 7.35
CA GLY A 245 -36.75 -28.49 7.76
C GLY A 245 -35.31 -28.08 8.04
N PRO A 246 -35.03 -26.78 8.10
CA PRO A 246 -33.69 -26.30 8.40
C PRO A 246 -33.24 -26.65 9.83
N GLY A 247 -34.17 -26.89 10.76
CA GLY A 247 -33.89 -27.34 12.13
C GLY A 247 -33.61 -28.84 12.30
N ALA A 248 -33.70 -29.67 11.24
CA ALA A 248 -33.63 -31.13 11.35
C ALA A 248 -32.33 -31.67 12.02
N SER A 249 -31.24 -30.89 12.00
CA SER A 249 -29.95 -31.25 12.60
C SER A 249 -29.52 -30.30 13.74
N ALA A 250 -30.29 -30.26 14.82
CA ALA A 250 -30.07 -29.36 15.95
C ALA A 250 -28.66 -29.40 16.57
N MET A 251 -28.03 -30.59 16.66
CA MET A 251 -26.69 -30.70 17.24
C MET A 251 -25.64 -29.96 16.39
N GLY A 252 -25.71 -30.11 15.06
CA GLY A 252 -24.81 -29.40 14.16
C GLY A 252 -25.00 -27.89 14.26
N LEU A 253 -26.25 -27.43 14.31
CA LEU A 253 -26.59 -26.01 14.47
C LEU A 253 -26.06 -25.44 15.79
N ALA A 254 -26.24 -26.18 16.89
CA ALA A 254 -25.73 -25.77 18.20
C ALA A 254 -24.20 -25.67 18.20
N VAL A 255 -23.51 -26.64 17.59
CA VAL A 255 -22.04 -26.60 17.43
C VAL A 255 -21.61 -25.42 16.56
N ASP A 256 -22.31 -25.13 15.47
CA ASP A 256 -22.00 -23.97 14.63
C ASP A 256 -22.21 -22.66 15.38
N TYR A 257 -23.32 -22.52 16.11
CA TYR A 257 -23.69 -21.33 16.88
C TYR A 257 -22.73 -21.08 18.05
N LEU A 258 -22.52 -22.08 18.92
CA LEU A 258 -21.62 -21.98 20.08
C LEU A 258 -20.14 -21.99 19.68
N GLY A 259 -19.78 -22.73 18.64
CA GLY A 259 -18.43 -22.75 18.11
C GLY A 259 -18.01 -21.39 17.54
N SER A 260 -18.93 -20.70 16.86
CA SER A 260 -18.64 -19.39 16.27
C SER A 260 -18.33 -18.32 17.32
N ILE A 261 -19.12 -18.26 18.40
CA ILE A 261 -18.82 -17.35 19.51
C ILE A 261 -17.50 -17.76 20.19
N THR A 262 -17.32 -19.05 20.48
CA THR A 262 -16.14 -19.54 21.22
C THR A 262 -14.82 -19.25 20.50
N LEU A 263 -14.74 -19.50 19.18
CA LEU A 263 -13.50 -19.26 18.42
C LEU A 263 -13.12 -17.77 18.37
N VAL A 264 -14.10 -16.89 18.24
CA VAL A 264 -13.87 -15.43 18.21
C VAL A 264 -13.37 -14.94 19.56
N TRP A 265 -13.92 -15.47 20.66
CA TRP A 265 -13.47 -15.13 22.00
C TRP A 265 -12.09 -15.69 22.33
N ILE A 266 -11.77 -16.90 21.88
CA ILE A 266 -10.41 -17.43 21.99
C ILE A 266 -9.45 -16.51 21.25
N ALA A 267 -9.71 -16.20 19.97
CA ALA A 267 -8.86 -15.29 19.19
C ALA A 267 -8.72 -13.91 19.85
N PHE A 268 -9.81 -13.35 20.39
CA PHE A 268 -9.79 -12.06 21.08
C PHE A 268 -9.00 -12.11 22.40
N SER A 269 -9.16 -13.16 23.20
CA SER A 269 -8.42 -13.34 24.45
C SER A 269 -6.91 -13.46 24.25
N LEU A 270 -6.49 -13.84 23.02
CA LEU A 270 -5.09 -13.94 22.62
C LEU A 270 -4.52 -12.62 22.09
N LEU A 271 -5.35 -11.63 21.75
CA LEU A 271 -4.87 -10.33 21.24
C LEU A 271 -3.92 -9.62 22.22
N PRO A 272 -4.18 -9.56 23.53
CA PRO A 272 -3.22 -8.95 24.48
C PRO A 272 -1.87 -9.69 24.55
N ALA A 273 -1.84 -10.98 24.19
CA ALA A 273 -0.64 -11.79 24.15
C ALA A 273 0.03 -11.80 22.76
N SER A 274 -0.63 -11.24 21.75
CA SER A 274 -0.12 -11.19 20.38
C SER A 274 1.07 -10.24 20.28
N ARG A 275 2.00 -10.55 19.36
CA ARG A 275 3.16 -9.71 19.11
C ARG A 275 2.92 -8.89 17.85
N SER A 276 3.14 -7.59 17.94
CA SER A 276 3.24 -6.74 16.75
C SER A 276 4.65 -6.83 16.18
N LEU A 277 4.79 -7.34 14.96
CA LEU A 277 6.07 -7.46 14.26
C LEU A 277 6.75 -6.09 14.05
N THR A 278 5.98 -5.00 13.92
CA THR A 278 6.49 -3.65 13.62
C THR A 278 6.88 -2.84 14.87
N GLN A 279 6.50 -3.25 16.09
CA GLN A 279 6.63 -2.41 17.30
C GLN A 279 8.07 -2.13 17.78
N ARG A 280 9.10 -2.47 16.99
CA ARG A 280 10.51 -2.26 17.37
C ARG A 280 10.97 -0.80 17.42
N HIS A 281 10.20 0.19 16.97
CA HIS A 281 10.74 1.57 16.86
C HIS A 281 9.94 2.72 17.45
N THR A 282 8.70 2.54 17.92
CA THR A 282 7.91 3.64 18.50
C THR A 282 7.49 3.34 19.92
N ALA A 283 8.41 3.52 20.87
CA ALA A 283 8.13 3.49 22.32
C ALA A 283 7.14 4.58 22.80
N LEU A 284 6.54 5.35 21.89
CA LEU A 284 5.71 6.52 22.18
C LEU A 284 4.20 6.30 22.00
N ASP A 285 3.77 5.22 21.33
CA ASP A 285 2.33 4.88 21.24
C ASP A 285 2.01 3.77 22.24
N GLN A 286 1.57 4.17 23.43
CA GLN A 286 1.02 3.29 24.47
C GLN A 286 -0.48 3.02 24.30
N ASP A 287 -1.10 3.46 23.21
CA ASP A 287 -2.49 3.12 22.92
C ASP A 287 -2.59 1.60 22.72
N GLY A 288 -3.25 0.92 23.66
CA GLY A 288 -3.27 -0.53 23.75
C GLY A 288 -3.70 -1.19 22.43
N ALA A 289 -2.98 -2.24 22.05
CA ALA A 289 -3.24 -3.09 20.89
C ALA A 289 -4.74 -3.43 20.76
N GLY A 290 -5.30 -3.29 19.54
CA GLY A 290 -6.69 -3.60 19.24
C GLY A 290 -7.78 -2.61 19.69
N GLY A 291 -7.46 -1.36 20.08
CA GLY A 291 -8.40 -0.41 20.70
C GLY A 291 -9.77 -0.23 20.01
N ARG A 292 -9.80 -0.04 18.69
CA ARG A 292 -11.07 0.11 17.92
C ARG A 292 -11.80 -1.22 17.76
N LEU A 293 -11.06 -2.32 17.59
CA LEU A 293 -11.64 -3.65 17.42
C LEU A 293 -12.39 -4.11 18.68
N ARG A 294 -11.95 -3.69 19.86
CA ARG A 294 -12.64 -3.98 21.14
C ARG A 294 -14.09 -3.50 21.13
N HIS A 295 -14.38 -2.34 20.52
CA HIS A 295 -15.75 -1.84 20.40
C HIS A 295 -16.60 -2.71 19.46
N LEU A 296 -16.01 -3.17 18.36
CA LEU A 296 -16.68 -4.06 17.40
C LEU A 296 -16.97 -5.43 18.02
N LEU A 297 -16.07 -5.94 18.88
CA LEU A 297 -16.33 -7.17 19.63
C LEU A 297 -17.41 -7.00 20.70
N PHE A 298 -17.42 -5.88 21.42
CA PHE A 298 -18.51 -5.58 22.35
C PHE A 298 -19.87 -5.50 21.62
N TYR A 299 -19.89 -4.99 20.39
CA TYR A 299 -21.07 -5.05 19.55
C TYR A 299 -21.48 -6.51 19.25
N ASP A 300 -20.55 -7.38 18.85
CA ASP A 300 -20.84 -8.80 18.62
C ASP A 300 -21.42 -9.50 19.87
N MET A 301 -20.89 -9.18 21.05
CA MET A 301 -21.40 -9.72 22.32
C MET A 301 -22.84 -9.28 22.58
N LYS A 302 -23.17 -8.00 22.30
CA LYS A 302 -24.55 -7.52 22.42
C LYS A 302 -25.46 -8.24 21.43
N CYS A 303 -25.02 -8.43 20.18
CA CYS A 303 -25.78 -9.18 19.19
C CYS A 303 -26.03 -10.63 19.63
N PHE A 304 -25.02 -11.28 20.21
CA PHE A 304 -25.15 -12.63 20.77
C PHE A 304 -26.11 -12.68 21.96
N ALA A 305 -26.02 -11.72 22.89
CA ALA A 305 -26.95 -11.63 24.02
C ALA A 305 -28.40 -11.40 23.54
N VAL A 306 -28.59 -10.55 22.52
CA VAL A 306 -29.90 -10.32 21.89
C VAL A 306 -30.42 -11.59 21.21
N SER A 307 -29.58 -12.35 20.49
CA SER A 307 -30.02 -13.60 19.86
C SER A 307 -30.33 -14.70 20.88
N LEU A 308 -29.59 -14.77 22.00
CA LEU A 308 -29.92 -15.66 23.12
C LEU A 308 -31.23 -15.28 23.80
N LEU A 309 -31.46 -13.98 24.03
CA LEU A 309 -32.72 -13.49 24.58
C LEU A 309 -33.89 -13.82 23.64
N ALA A 310 -33.72 -13.60 22.34
CA ALA A 310 -34.72 -13.97 21.34
C ALA A 310 -35.00 -15.48 21.34
N LEU A 311 -33.95 -16.31 21.41
CA LEU A 311 -34.11 -17.76 21.53
C LEU A 311 -34.88 -18.15 22.78
N PHE A 312 -34.55 -17.55 23.93
CA PHE A 312 -35.24 -17.80 25.19
C PHE A 312 -36.73 -17.41 25.11
N LEU A 313 -37.04 -16.21 24.62
CA LEU A 313 -38.42 -15.73 24.49
C LEU A 313 -39.24 -16.55 23.50
N LEU A 314 -38.67 -16.89 22.33
CA LEU A 314 -39.33 -17.73 21.34
C LEU A 314 -39.59 -19.14 21.89
N THR A 315 -38.62 -19.71 22.60
CA THR A 315 -38.77 -21.03 23.21
C THR A 315 -39.83 -21.01 24.32
N ALA A 316 -39.82 -19.99 25.18
CA ALA A 316 -40.82 -19.83 26.22
C ALA A 316 -42.24 -19.64 25.63
N ALA A 317 -42.36 -18.97 24.48
CA ALA A 317 -43.64 -18.73 23.82
C ALA A 317 -44.16 -19.92 22.99
N THR A 318 -43.30 -20.84 22.55
CA THR A 318 -43.72 -21.98 21.71
C THR A 318 -43.70 -23.32 22.43
N CYS A 319 -43.11 -23.40 23.62
CA CYS A 319 -43.01 -24.62 24.43
C CYS A 319 -43.95 -24.52 25.65
N ASP A 320 -45.26 -24.62 25.44
CA ASP A 320 -46.27 -24.47 26.52
C ASP A 320 -46.27 -25.59 27.58
N ASP A 321 -45.62 -26.73 27.33
CA ASP A 321 -45.83 -27.98 28.11
C ASP A 321 -44.60 -28.52 28.88
N VAL A 322 -43.54 -27.73 29.09
CA VAL A 322 -42.37 -28.19 29.86
C VAL A 322 -42.68 -28.18 31.37
N ARG A 323 -43.32 -29.25 31.87
CA ARG A 323 -43.50 -29.46 33.32
C ARG A 323 -42.14 -29.59 34.02
N LEU A 324 -41.89 -28.70 34.99
CA LEU A 324 -40.64 -28.54 35.74
C LEU A 324 -40.24 -29.71 36.67
N GLU A 325 -40.93 -30.84 36.66
CA GLU A 325 -40.72 -31.93 37.63
C GLU A 325 -39.52 -32.85 37.32
N SER A 326 -38.99 -32.86 36.10
CA SER A 326 -37.85 -33.70 35.71
C SER A 326 -36.49 -33.01 35.92
N GLY A 327 -35.41 -33.76 36.17
CA GLY A 327 -34.08 -33.19 36.37
C GLY A 327 -33.53 -32.44 35.13
N VAL A 328 -32.65 -31.46 35.36
CA VAL A 328 -32.12 -30.51 34.35
C VAL A 328 -31.57 -31.20 33.08
N VAL A 329 -30.82 -32.30 33.23
CA VAL A 329 -30.22 -33.01 32.09
C VAL A 329 -31.29 -33.63 31.19
N GLN A 330 -32.34 -34.20 31.78
CA GLN A 330 -33.43 -34.83 31.04
C GLN A 330 -34.32 -33.77 30.37
N GLN A 331 -34.58 -32.65 31.06
CA GLN A 331 -35.27 -31.49 30.48
C GLN A 331 -34.52 -30.95 29.26
N PHE A 332 -33.20 -30.81 29.35
CA PHE A 332 -32.38 -30.31 28.25
C PHE A 332 -32.39 -31.26 27.04
N SER A 333 -32.27 -32.57 27.29
CA SER A 333 -32.39 -33.58 26.23
C SER A 333 -33.76 -33.55 25.56
N GLN A 334 -34.83 -33.37 26.33
CA GLN A 334 -36.18 -33.23 25.79
C GLN A 334 -36.32 -31.95 24.97
N LEU A 335 -35.82 -30.81 25.48
CA LEU A 335 -35.86 -29.52 24.80
C LEU A 335 -35.14 -29.56 23.44
N ILE A 336 -33.93 -30.15 23.38
CA ILE A 336 -33.20 -30.32 22.12
C ILE A 336 -33.96 -31.22 21.12
N GLY A 337 -34.73 -32.18 21.64
CA GLY A 337 -35.60 -33.04 20.84
C GLY A 337 -36.84 -32.33 20.30
N GLN A 338 -37.30 -31.25 20.92
CA GLN A 338 -38.50 -30.54 20.50
C GLN A 338 -38.27 -29.78 19.20
N ARG A 339 -39.08 -30.09 18.19
CA ARG A 339 -39.07 -29.45 16.87
C ARG A 339 -39.02 -27.92 16.92
N GLN A 340 -39.90 -27.30 17.73
CA GLN A 340 -39.99 -25.85 17.81
C GLN A 340 -38.69 -25.22 18.31
N PHE A 341 -38.05 -25.82 19.31
CA PHE A 341 -36.75 -25.37 19.79
C PHE A 341 -35.68 -25.45 18.70
N ARG A 342 -35.65 -26.53 17.92
CA ARG A 342 -34.68 -26.71 16.83
C ARG A 342 -34.82 -25.64 15.75
N GLU A 343 -36.04 -25.28 15.39
CA GLU A 343 -36.33 -24.19 14.46
C GLU A 343 -36.00 -22.81 15.05
N ASN A 344 -36.31 -22.59 16.34
CA ASN A 344 -35.93 -21.37 17.04
C ASN A 344 -34.40 -21.18 17.07
N VAL A 345 -33.63 -22.24 17.34
CA VAL A 345 -32.16 -22.23 17.30
C VAL A 345 -31.65 -21.89 15.90
N PHE A 346 -32.23 -22.50 14.87
CA PHE A 346 -31.88 -22.21 13.48
C PHE A 346 -32.07 -20.72 13.17
N TRP A 347 -33.26 -20.17 13.41
CA TRP A 347 -33.56 -18.77 13.09
C TRP A 347 -32.75 -17.79 13.94
N CYS A 348 -32.52 -18.07 15.22
CA CYS A 348 -31.65 -17.23 16.04
C CYS A 348 -30.20 -17.26 15.55
N THR A 349 -29.71 -18.40 15.05
CA THR A 349 -28.39 -18.52 14.42
C THR A 349 -28.30 -17.67 13.14
N VAL A 350 -29.35 -17.70 12.31
CA VAL A 350 -29.44 -16.85 11.10
C VAL A 350 -29.43 -15.37 11.48
N ILE A 351 -30.27 -14.95 12.44
CA ILE A 351 -30.34 -13.55 12.89
C ILE A 351 -28.99 -13.09 13.44
N TYR A 352 -28.36 -13.87 14.31
CA TYR A 352 -27.03 -13.56 14.84
C TYR A 352 -25.99 -13.43 13.72
N SER A 353 -26.04 -14.30 12.72
CA SER A 353 -25.14 -14.26 11.58
C SER A 353 -25.39 -13.03 10.71
N LEU A 354 -26.64 -12.63 10.49
CA LEU A 354 -26.98 -11.40 9.76
C LEU A 354 -26.51 -10.14 10.50
N LEU A 355 -26.57 -10.13 11.83
CA LEU A 355 -26.03 -9.05 12.67
C LEU A 355 -24.50 -8.93 12.58
N SER A 356 -23.80 -9.93 12.01
CA SER A 356 -22.35 -9.85 11.74
C SER A 356 -22.02 -9.02 10.48
N LEU A 357 -23.01 -8.43 9.79
CA LEU A 357 -22.81 -7.58 8.60
C LEU A 357 -21.70 -6.52 8.74
N PRO A 358 -21.54 -5.80 9.87
CA PRO A 358 -20.48 -4.79 9.99
C PRO A 358 -19.07 -5.38 9.82
N PHE A 359 -18.86 -6.64 10.22
CA PHE A 359 -17.58 -7.33 10.04
C PHE A 359 -17.29 -7.64 8.57
N THR A 360 -18.33 -7.92 7.78
CA THR A 360 -18.21 -8.20 6.33
C THR A 360 -17.67 -7.01 5.57
N ALA A 361 -18.04 -5.78 5.94
CA ALA A 361 -17.48 -4.58 5.33
C ALA A 361 -15.95 -4.53 5.52
N PHE A 362 -15.46 -4.97 6.68
CA PHE A 362 -14.04 -5.09 6.98
C PHE A 362 -13.40 -6.39 6.48
N ALA A 363 -14.15 -7.32 5.86
CA ALA A 363 -13.53 -8.44 5.16
C ALA A 363 -12.94 -8.00 3.79
N ILE A 364 -13.33 -6.82 3.31
CA ILE A 364 -12.83 -6.25 2.07
C ILE A 364 -11.37 -5.78 2.28
N PRO A 365 -10.42 -6.27 1.45
CA PRO A 365 -9.03 -5.83 1.52
C PRO A 365 -8.91 -4.31 1.41
N GLY A 366 -8.09 -3.69 2.27
CA GLY A 366 -7.89 -2.23 2.33
C GLY A 366 -8.70 -1.55 3.45
N LEU A 367 -9.97 -1.92 3.65
CA LEU A 367 -10.76 -1.42 4.79
C LEU A 367 -10.23 -1.93 6.14
N GLN A 368 -9.61 -3.11 6.14
CA GLN A 368 -8.94 -3.69 7.31
C GLN A 368 -7.84 -2.79 7.87
N THR A 369 -6.99 -2.24 7.01
CA THR A 369 -5.85 -1.42 7.42
C THR A 369 -6.32 -0.16 8.13
N ILE A 370 -7.41 0.46 7.66
CA ILE A 370 -8.00 1.67 8.28
C ILE A 370 -8.52 1.38 9.70
N LEU A 371 -9.10 0.20 9.92
CA LEU A 371 -9.67 -0.16 11.22
C LEU A 371 -8.59 -0.56 12.22
N THR A 372 -7.60 -1.31 11.75
CA THR A 372 -6.62 -2.00 12.60
C THR A 372 -5.38 -1.20 12.91
N HIS A 373 -5.02 -0.22 12.06
CA HIS A 373 -3.73 0.49 12.17
C HIS A 373 -2.53 -0.45 12.31
N SER A 374 -2.68 -1.69 11.82
CA SER A 374 -1.68 -2.74 11.91
C SER A 374 -1.11 -2.96 10.52
N ASP A 375 0.22 -3.10 10.43
CA ASP A 375 0.84 -3.44 9.16
C ASP A 375 0.37 -4.81 8.70
N PRO A 376 0.00 -4.95 7.42
CA PRO A 376 -0.40 -6.24 6.90
C PRO A 376 0.78 -7.21 6.97
N THR A 377 0.53 -8.39 7.52
CA THR A 377 1.49 -9.50 7.58
C THR A 377 0.97 -10.70 6.79
N GLY A 378 1.84 -11.68 6.53
CA GLY A 378 1.46 -12.95 5.90
C GLY A 378 2.55 -14.01 6.08
N TYR A 379 2.34 -15.19 5.51
CA TYR A 379 3.26 -16.32 5.64
C TYR A 379 4.09 -16.55 4.38
N ASN A 380 5.40 -16.75 4.56
CA ASN A 380 6.31 -17.20 3.52
C ASN A 380 6.23 -18.72 3.30
N ARG A 381 6.95 -19.25 2.30
CA ARG A 381 6.94 -20.69 1.97
C ARG A 381 7.46 -21.56 3.12
N GLN A 382 8.27 -20.97 4.00
CA GLN A 382 8.84 -21.60 5.18
C GLN A 382 7.87 -21.56 6.38
N GLY A 383 6.74 -20.86 6.29
CA GLY A 383 5.77 -20.71 7.37
C GLY A 383 6.18 -19.68 8.43
N ALA A 384 7.16 -18.81 8.15
CA ALA A 384 7.45 -17.64 8.95
C ALA A 384 6.42 -16.53 8.65
N CYS A 385 5.95 -15.86 9.71
CA CYS A 385 5.14 -14.66 9.57
C CYS A 385 6.07 -13.49 9.23
N VAL A 386 5.83 -12.84 8.12
CA VAL A 386 6.62 -11.73 7.58
C VAL A 386 5.69 -10.60 7.17
N VAL A 387 6.21 -9.38 7.09
CA VAL A 387 5.46 -8.23 6.58
C VAL A 387 4.97 -8.53 5.15
N TRP A 388 3.70 -8.24 4.87
CA TRP A 388 3.11 -8.43 3.56
C TRP A 388 3.79 -7.49 2.55
N ARG A 389 4.24 -8.06 1.44
CA ARG A 389 4.88 -7.33 0.36
C ARG A 389 4.37 -7.92 -0.93
N LEU A 390 3.58 -7.16 -1.68
CA LEU A 390 3.22 -7.57 -3.02
C LEU A 390 4.52 -7.91 -3.75
N ALA A 391 4.61 -9.13 -4.31
CA ALA A 391 5.73 -9.46 -5.18
C ALA A 391 5.73 -8.39 -6.26
N HIS A 392 6.62 -7.40 -6.14
CA HIS A 392 6.92 -6.51 -7.25
C HIS A 392 7.35 -7.48 -8.32
N ALA A 393 6.48 -7.72 -9.32
CA ALA A 393 6.76 -8.56 -10.46
C ALA A 393 8.18 -8.21 -10.85
N SER A 394 9.11 -9.12 -10.56
CA SER A 394 10.52 -8.79 -10.36
C SER A 394 10.99 -8.05 -11.59
N ALA A 395 10.93 -6.72 -11.55
CA ALA A 395 11.30 -5.86 -12.66
C ALA A 395 12.83 -5.97 -12.90
N ASN A 396 13.52 -6.68 -12.00
CA ASN A 396 14.89 -7.11 -12.08
C ASN A 396 15.10 -8.47 -12.79
N GLN A 397 14.06 -9.06 -13.40
CA GLN A 397 14.21 -10.08 -14.45
C GLN A 397 13.80 -9.55 -15.83
N VAL A 398 13.87 -8.25 -16.06
CA VAL A 398 14.39 -7.81 -17.36
C VAL A 398 15.80 -8.41 -17.39
N PRO A 399 16.12 -9.37 -18.29
CA PRO A 399 17.50 -9.77 -18.50
C PRO A 399 18.26 -8.47 -18.64
N ARG A 400 19.38 -8.29 -17.92
CA ARG A 400 20.26 -7.15 -18.20
C ARG A 400 20.61 -7.22 -19.69
N ALA A 401 19.82 -6.56 -20.52
CA ALA A 401 20.26 -6.10 -21.81
C ALA A 401 21.51 -5.27 -21.50
N PRO A 402 22.58 -5.43 -22.28
CA PRO A 402 23.84 -4.75 -22.02
C PRO A 402 23.55 -3.27 -21.74
N GLU A 403 24.03 -2.87 -20.58
CA GLU A 403 24.08 -1.54 -20.01
C GLU A 403 24.25 -0.45 -21.08
N GLN A 404 23.15 0.11 -21.60
CA GLN A 404 23.13 1.41 -22.31
C GLN A 404 21.74 1.95 -22.72
N ALA A 405 20.66 1.62 -22.01
CA ALA A 405 19.42 2.37 -22.17
C ALA A 405 19.37 3.49 -21.13
N TYR A 406 19.74 4.69 -21.56
CA TYR A 406 19.63 5.95 -20.83
C TYR A 406 18.20 6.12 -20.28
N ASP A 407 18.01 6.02 -18.96
CA ASP A 407 16.74 6.35 -18.33
C ASP A 407 16.57 7.88 -18.37
N PRO A 408 15.64 8.40 -19.19
CA PRO A 408 15.42 9.84 -19.30
C PRO A 408 15.08 10.44 -17.92
N PHE A 409 14.45 9.66 -17.04
CA PHE A 409 13.99 10.11 -15.74
C PHE A 409 15.14 10.39 -14.76
N ASP A 410 16.20 9.55 -14.76
CA ASP A 410 17.41 9.79 -13.96
C ASP A 410 18.14 11.05 -14.44
N TRP A 411 18.16 11.30 -15.76
CA TRP A 411 18.67 12.56 -16.30
C TRP A 411 17.83 13.77 -15.87
N TYR A 412 16.50 13.70 -15.99
CA TYR A 412 15.62 14.77 -15.54
C TYR A 412 15.77 15.04 -14.03
N ALA A 413 15.91 13.99 -13.21
CA ALA A 413 16.14 14.13 -11.76
C ALA A 413 17.48 14.80 -11.45
N LYS A 414 18.55 14.42 -12.16
CA LYS A 414 19.89 15.04 -12.06
C LYS A 414 19.93 16.48 -12.56
N VAL A 415 19.16 16.81 -13.60
CA VAL A 415 19.02 18.18 -14.10
C VAL A 415 18.21 19.02 -13.12
N ALA A 416 17.08 18.51 -12.63
CA ALA A 416 16.23 19.21 -11.68
C ALA A 416 16.98 19.54 -10.39
N THR A 417 17.70 18.58 -9.78
CA THR A 417 18.53 18.84 -8.59
C THR A 417 19.61 19.90 -8.83
N LYS A 418 20.26 19.88 -10.00
CA LYS A 418 21.23 20.94 -10.38
C LYS A 418 20.57 22.30 -10.54
N VAL A 419 19.38 22.38 -11.12
CA VAL A 419 18.61 23.61 -11.29
C VAL A 419 18.17 24.16 -9.93
N PHE A 420 17.66 23.31 -9.03
CA PHE A 420 17.27 23.71 -7.68
C PHE A 420 18.46 24.23 -6.86
N THR A 421 19.61 23.55 -6.93
CA THR A 421 20.85 24.00 -6.24
C THR A 421 21.32 25.37 -6.76
N VAL A 422 21.16 25.62 -8.07
CA VAL A 422 21.52 26.92 -8.67
C VAL A 422 20.55 28.00 -8.21
N MET A 423 19.25 27.74 -8.26
CA MET A 423 18.24 28.70 -7.82
C MET A 423 18.33 28.99 -6.31
N GLU A 424 18.65 28.00 -5.46
CA GLU A 424 18.84 28.19 -4.02
C GLU A 424 19.99 29.16 -3.73
N ARG A 425 21.13 28.99 -4.40
CA ARG A 425 22.27 29.94 -4.31
C ARG A 425 21.92 31.34 -4.83
N GLY A 426 21.09 31.43 -5.87
CA GLY A 426 20.61 32.71 -6.36
C GLY A 426 19.67 33.42 -5.38
N ARG A 427 18.87 32.64 -4.64
CA ARG A 427 18.01 33.12 -3.57
C ARG A 427 18.81 33.57 -2.36
N GLU A 428 19.80 32.80 -1.93
CA GLU A 428 20.74 33.19 -0.86
C GLU A 428 21.44 34.52 -1.18
N ALA A 429 21.88 34.69 -2.42
CA ALA A 429 22.51 35.93 -2.86
C ALA A 429 21.58 37.14 -2.99
N ARG A 430 20.25 36.92 -2.92
CA ARG A 430 19.27 38.00 -2.77
C ARG A 430 19.23 38.53 -1.33
N GLY A 431 19.87 37.85 -0.37
CA GLY A 431 19.87 38.22 1.05
C GLY A 431 18.52 37.98 1.73
N VAL A 432 17.72 37.04 1.22
CA VAL A 432 16.42 36.71 1.82
C VAL A 432 16.59 35.51 2.73
N GLU A 433 16.67 35.76 4.04
CA GLU A 433 17.00 34.72 5.01
C GLU A 433 15.84 33.78 5.37
N GLU A 434 14.58 34.02 4.98
CA GLU A 434 13.50 33.06 5.29
C GLU A 434 12.28 33.14 4.34
N VAL A 435 11.77 31.96 3.96
CA VAL A 435 10.47 31.60 3.32
C VAL A 435 9.94 32.48 2.16
N ALA A 436 10.81 33.09 1.35
CA ALA A 436 10.35 33.70 0.09
C ALA A 436 10.19 32.68 -1.04
N SER A 437 9.17 32.90 -1.88
CA SER A 437 8.95 32.14 -3.12
C SER A 437 10.13 32.27 -4.08
N TRP A 438 10.30 31.25 -4.93
CA TRP A 438 11.38 31.18 -5.90
C TRP A 438 11.03 32.06 -7.09
N GLU A 439 11.90 32.99 -7.45
CA GLU A 439 11.73 33.82 -8.65
C GLU A 439 12.61 33.29 -9.77
N PHE A 440 12.17 33.45 -11.03
CA PHE A 440 13.00 33.11 -12.19
C PHE A 440 14.36 33.84 -12.20
N ARG A 441 14.42 35.02 -11.56
CA ARG A 441 15.65 35.80 -11.35
C ARG A 441 16.66 35.12 -10.43
N ASP A 442 16.24 34.19 -9.58
CA ASP A 442 17.14 33.43 -8.71
C ASP A 442 17.94 32.42 -9.53
N LEU A 443 17.37 31.84 -10.60
CA LEU A 443 18.10 30.97 -11.51
C LEU A 443 19.25 31.70 -12.20
N SER A 444 19.00 32.89 -12.75
CA SER A 444 20.02 33.67 -13.46
C SER A 444 21.11 34.19 -12.53
N ARG A 445 20.75 34.61 -11.31
CA ARG A 445 21.72 35.01 -10.27
C ARG A 445 22.59 33.86 -9.79
N GLY A 446 21.99 32.71 -9.50
CA GLY A 446 22.72 31.52 -9.10
C GLY A 446 23.69 31.02 -10.16
N LEU A 447 23.26 31.08 -11.44
CA LEU A 447 24.11 30.71 -12.57
C LEU A 447 25.28 31.68 -12.71
N TRP A 448 25.02 32.98 -12.54
CA TRP A 448 26.03 34.03 -12.59
C TRP A 448 27.10 33.86 -11.49
N LEU A 449 26.69 33.60 -10.24
CA LEU A 449 27.60 33.35 -9.12
C LEU A 449 28.46 32.11 -9.33
N LYS A 450 27.85 31.02 -9.83
CA LYS A 450 28.57 29.78 -10.12
C LYS A 450 29.66 29.97 -11.18
N LEU A 451 29.41 30.83 -12.17
CA LEU A 451 30.35 31.12 -13.25
C LEU A 451 31.42 32.15 -12.86
N PHE A 452 31.05 33.21 -12.13
CA PHE A 452 32.01 34.24 -11.69
C PHE A 452 32.95 33.75 -10.60
N ARG A 453 32.49 32.87 -9.71
CA ARG A 453 33.36 32.26 -8.70
C ARG A 453 34.48 31.43 -9.36
N ARG A 454 34.17 30.70 -10.43
CA ARG A 454 35.18 29.98 -11.23
C ARG A 454 36.17 30.91 -11.92
N SER A 455 35.75 32.11 -12.36
CA SER A 455 36.66 33.07 -13.00
C SER A 455 37.56 33.79 -11.99
N GLN A 456 37.08 34.02 -10.77
CA GLN A 456 37.91 34.53 -9.67
C GLN A 456 38.87 33.48 -9.13
N GLU A 457 38.42 32.23 -8.94
CA GLU A 457 39.28 31.11 -8.54
C GLU A 457 40.38 30.84 -9.60
N ALA A 458 40.07 31.00 -10.90
CA ALA A 458 41.06 30.91 -11.97
C ALA A 458 42.04 32.12 -12.04
N ARG A 459 41.68 33.27 -11.46
CA ARG A 459 42.57 34.45 -11.37
C ARG A 459 43.38 34.51 -10.08
N ALA A 460 42.94 33.80 -9.04
CA ALA A 460 43.64 33.71 -7.75
C ALA A 460 44.67 32.57 -7.69
N GLY A 461 44.92 31.88 -8.80
CA GLY A 461 45.95 30.84 -8.89
C GLY A 461 47.38 31.41 -8.74
N PRO A 462 48.28 30.71 -8.02
CA PRO A 462 49.60 31.23 -7.67
C PRO A 462 50.49 31.40 -8.89
N ALA A 463 51.19 32.54 -8.95
CA ALA A 463 52.23 32.82 -9.93
C ALA A 463 53.48 31.99 -9.61
N SER A 464 53.62 30.80 -10.21
CA SER A 464 54.92 30.18 -10.49
C SER A 464 54.78 28.87 -11.28
N ALA A 465 55.66 28.75 -12.28
CA ALA A 465 56.15 27.56 -12.97
C ALA A 465 55.46 27.09 -14.27
N GLU A 466 56.35 26.79 -15.21
CA GLU A 466 56.28 26.45 -16.63
C GLU A 466 55.40 25.24 -17.02
N SER A 467 55.15 25.18 -18.32
CA SER A 467 54.31 24.28 -19.15
C SER A 467 54.83 22.81 -19.24
N PRO A 468 54.19 21.84 -19.96
CA PRO A 468 53.08 21.96 -20.92
C PRO A 468 51.96 20.86 -20.94
N SER A 469 50.94 21.17 -21.75
CA SER A 469 50.04 20.30 -22.53
C SER A 469 49.08 19.31 -21.84
N SER A 470 47.83 19.75 -21.66
CA SER A 470 46.64 19.08 -22.24
C SER A 470 45.43 20.01 -22.07
N ALA A 471 44.90 20.52 -23.18
CA ALA A 471 43.74 21.42 -23.17
C ALA A 471 42.44 20.60 -23.18
N PRO A 472 41.51 20.80 -22.23
CA PRO A 472 40.17 20.21 -22.32
C PRO A 472 39.23 21.12 -23.13
N ALA A 473 38.17 20.51 -23.65
CA ALA A 473 37.18 21.05 -24.59
C ALA A 473 36.29 22.22 -24.09
N ASP A 474 36.72 23.00 -23.10
CA ASP A 474 35.95 24.13 -22.52
C ASP A 474 36.08 25.45 -23.31
N GLY A 475 36.96 25.48 -24.32
CA GLY A 475 37.23 26.69 -25.12
C GLY A 475 36.03 27.22 -25.89
N LYS A 476 35.14 26.34 -26.37
CA LYS A 476 33.99 26.72 -27.20
C LYS A 476 32.89 27.44 -26.43
N VAL A 477 32.67 27.06 -25.17
CA VAL A 477 31.68 27.71 -24.31
C VAL A 477 32.20 29.07 -23.87
N ALA A 478 33.47 29.15 -23.46
CA ALA A 478 34.08 30.42 -23.06
C ALA A 478 34.21 31.42 -24.23
N SER A 479 34.41 30.94 -25.46
CA SER A 479 34.43 31.79 -26.66
C SER A 479 33.02 32.27 -27.03
N PHE A 480 32.03 31.37 -27.03
CA PHE A 480 30.64 31.73 -27.31
C PHE A 480 30.13 32.75 -26.29
N MET A 481 30.40 32.55 -24.99
CA MET A 481 29.96 33.47 -23.95
C MET A 481 30.64 34.84 -24.09
N ARG A 482 31.94 34.91 -24.43
CA ARG A 482 32.62 36.18 -24.71
C ARG A 482 32.01 36.91 -25.91
N GLN A 483 31.66 36.18 -26.96
CA GLN A 483 31.01 36.71 -28.15
C GLN A 483 29.59 37.23 -27.85
N VAL A 484 28.82 36.49 -27.04
CA VAL A 484 27.48 36.92 -26.62
C VAL A 484 27.58 38.15 -25.72
N THR A 485 28.47 38.17 -24.73
CA THR A 485 28.62 39.35 -23.87
C THR A 485 29.16 40.57 -24.62
N SER A 486 30.05 40.39 -25.62
CA SER A 486 30.51 41.51 -26.47
C SER A 486 29.39 42.07 -27.33
N LEU A 487 28.56 41.22 -27.94
CA LEU A 487 27.37 41.62 -28.71
C LEU A 487 26.40 42.46 -27.86
N GLY A 488 26.18 42.07 -26.61
CA GLY A 488 25.31 42.83 -25.72
C GLY A 488 25.89 44.17 -25.28
N ARG A 489 27.22 44.27 -25.18
CA ARG A 489 27.94 45.53 -24.91
C ARG A 489 27.94 46.45 -26.13
N GLU A 490 28.14 45.90 -27.33
CA GLU A 490 28.05 46.61 -28.60
C GLU A 490 26.63 47.16 -28.82
N ALA A 491 25.60 46.37 -28.53
CA ALA A 491 24.20 46.80 -28.56
C ALA A 491 23.87 47.93 -27.55
N ARG A 492 24.79 48.27 -26.65
CA ARG A 492 24.67 49.37 -25.68
C ARG A 492 25.59 50.56 -26.01
N GLY A 493 26.32 50.52 -27.13
CA GLY A 493 27.19 51.62 -27.56
C GLY A 493 28.68 51.48 -27.19
N GLY A 494 29.19 50.25 -27.00
CA GLY A 494 30.63 49.91 -27.13
C GLY A 494 31.57 50.35 -25.99
N ASP A 495 31.43 51.54 -25.42
CA ASP A 495 32.52 52.19 -24.66
C ASP A 495 32.44 52.07 -23.13
N SER A 496 31.58 51.21 -22.60
CA SER A 496 31.44 51.04 -21.14
C SER A 496 31.76 49.63 -20.66
N PRO A 497 32.23 49.47 -19.41
CA PRO A 497 32.59 48.16 -18.85
C PRO A 497 31.38 47.21 -18.82
N TYR A 498 31.66 45.91 -18.86
CA TYR A 498 30.64 44.86 -18.84
C TYR A 498 29.73 44.98 -17.62
N ARG A 499 28.41 45.03 -17.86
CA ARG A 499 27.37 45.06 -16.81
C ARG A 499 26.54 43.78 -16.83
N PHE A 500 25.88 43.52 -15.70
CA PHE A 500 25.02 42.33 -15.48
C PHE A 500 23.88 42.16 -16.51
N GLY A 501 23.57 43.18 -17.32
CA GLY A 501 22.58 43.09 -18.41
C GLY A 501 23.14 42.76 -19.80
N ASP A 502 24.47 42.81 -20.00
CA ASP A 502 25.06 42.71 -21.35
C ASP A 502 24.95 41.28 -21.89
N PHE A 503 25.12 40.25 -21.06
CA PHE A 503 24.94 38.86 -21.51
C PHE A 503 23.51 38.56 -21.98
N GLY A 504 22.50 39.02 -21.23
CA GLY A 504 21.09 38.83 -21.59
C GLY A 504 20.70 39.55 -22.89
N ARG A 505 21.20 40.77 -23.09
CA ARG A 505 21.00 41.51 -24.36
C ARG A 505 21.73 40.84 -25.51
N GLY A 506 22.95 40.38 -25.29
CA GLY A 506 23.73 39.64 -26.27
C GLY A 506 23.01 38.39 -26.76
N LEU A 507 22.48 37.58 -25.84
CA LEU A 507 21.79 36.34 -26.17
C LEU A 507 20.52 36.62 -26.99
N TYR A 508 19.78 37.67 -26.62
CA TYR A 508 18.62 38.14 -27.38
C TYR A 508 19.00 38.51 -28.83
N TRP A 509 20.13 39.18 -29.04
CA TRP A 509 20.62 39.54 -30.37
C TRP A 509 21.17 38.35 -31.16
N THR A 510 21.87 37.41 -30.52
CA THR A 510 22.36 36.18 -31.19
C THR A 510 21.19 35.31 -31.69
N VAL A 511 20.12 35.19 -30.90
CA VAL A 511 18.89 34.47 -31.30
C VAL A 511 18.13 35.22 -32.40
N LYS A 512 18.12 36.56 -32.38
CA LYS A 512 17.49 37.38 -33.42
C LYS A 512 18.28 37.38 -34.74
N ALA A 513 19.61 37.31 -34.68
CA ALA A 513 20.51 37.29 -35.84
C ALA A 513 20.53 35.92 -36.55
N GLY A 514 20.40 34.81 -35.80
CA GLY A 514 20.25 33.46 -36.36
C GLY A 514 18.99 33.21 -37.20
N ARG A 515 18.17 34.25 -37.42
CA ARG A 515 16.96 34.23 -38.25
C ARG A 515 17.14 34.90 -39.62
N ARG A 516 18.35 35.36 -39.99
CA ARG A 516 18.58 36.16 -41.21
C ARG A 516 19.67 35.66 -42.17
N ASP A 517 20.32 34.52 -41.92
CA ASP A 517 21.32 33.98 -42.86
C ASP A 517 20.74 32.84 -43.70
N SER A 518 20.13 33.21 -44.83
CA SER A 518 19.96 32.33 -45.98
C SER A 518 19.85 33.17 -47.26
N ASP A 519 20.92 33.88 -47.62
CA ASP A 519 21.12 34.44 -48.95
C ASP A 519 22.09 33.55 -49.73
N CYS A 520 21.55 32.67 -50.58
CA CYS A 520 22.29 31.92 -51.59
C CYS A 520 22.01 32.55 -52.97
N PRO A 521 23.00 33.12 -53.66
CA PRO A 521 22.80 33.75 -54.96
C PRO A 521 22.91 32.71 -56.09
N SER A 522 21.98 31.76 -56.17
CA SER A 522 21.71 30.94 -57.37
C SER A 522 20.69 29.82 -57.09
N CYS A 523 19.44 30.16 -56.81
CA CYS A 523 18.30 29.26 -56.93
C CYS A 523 17.06 30.10 -57.30
N PRO A 524 16.16 29.63 -58.19
CA PRO A 524 14.99 30.39 -58.60
C PRO A 524 14.04 30.60 -57.42
N ALA A 525 13.55 31.83 -57.29
CA ALA A 525 12.66 32.25 -56.21
C ALA A 525 11.35 31.46 -56.23
N ALA A 526 11.18 30.54 -55.29
CA ALA A 526 9.87 30.02 -54.90
C ALA A 526 9.33 30.90 -53.76
N SER A 527 8.35 31.76 -54.08
CA SER A 527 7.58 32.50 -53.10
C SER A 527 6.74 31.53 -52.27
N VAL A 528 7.13 31.31 -51.00
CA VAL A 528 6.28 30.61 -50.04
C VAL A 528 5.19 31.56 -49.59
N HIS A 529 4.04 31.53 -50.28
CA HIS A 529 2.79 31.98 -49.67
C HIS A 529 2.46 31.02 -48.53
N GLN A 530 2.47 31.52 -47.29
CA GLN A 530 1.88 30.79 -46.17
C GLN A 530 0.37 30.72 -46.37
N VAL A 531 -0.08 29.65 -47.03
CA VAL A 531 -1.47 29.21 -46.99
C VAL A 531 -1.58 28.20 -45.85
N PRO A 532 -2.53 28.35 -44.92
CA PRO A 532 -2.78 27.32 -43.91
C PRO A 532 -3.31 26.07 -44.62
N LEU A 533 -2.43 25.12 -44.91
CA LEU A 533 -2.82 23.79 -45.39
C LEU A 533 -3.33 23.00 -44.18
N GLY A 534 -4.64 22.83 -44.11
CA GLY A 534 -5.24 21.84 -43.21
C GLY A 534 -4.77 20.44 -43.59
N VAL A 535 -4.64 19.54 -42.61
CA VAL A 535 -4.36 18.13 -42.86
C VAL A 535 -5.69 17.39 -42.77
N SER A 536 -6.12 16.76 -43.86
CA SER A 536 -7.41 16.05 -43.88
C SER A 536 -7.31 14.69 -43.20
N SER A 537 -6.24 13.95 -43.48
CA SER A 537 -6.03 12.62 -42.95
C SER A 537 -4.57 12.21 -42.99
N VAL A 538 -4.23 11.34 -42.05
CA VAL A 538 -2.90 10.75 -41.88
C VAL A 538 -3.08 9.25 -41.95
N ARG A 539 -2.55 8.60 -42.98
CA ARG A 539 -2.69 7.16 -43.21
C ARG A 539 -1.36 6.46 -42.99
N PHE A 540 -1.38 5.44 -42.14
CA PHE A 540 -0.26 4.52 -41.99
C PHE A 540 -0.23 3.55 -43.17
N VAL A 541 0.93 3.41 -43.82
CA VAL A 541 1.14 2.46 -44.93
C VAL A 541 1.94 1.29 -44.40
N PRO A 542 1.29 0.20 -43.93
CA PRO A 542 1.98 -0.90 -43.23
C PRO A 542 2.93 -1.70 -44.13
N GLU A 543 2.83 -1.55 -45.45
CA GLU A 543 3.68 -2.25 -46.41
C GLU A 543 5.02 -1.53 -46.68
N ASP A 544 5.19 -0.29 -46.20
CA ASP A 544 6.39 0.54 -46.37
C ASP A 544 7.23 0.59 -45.07
N GLU A 545 7.58 -0.58 -44.52
CA GLU A 545 8.57 -0.71 -43.45
C GLU A 545 9.97 -0.84 -44.05
N GLU A 546 10.86 0.09 -43.71
CA GLU A 546 12.24 0.10 -44.21
C GLU A 546 13.20 0.08 -43.03
N GLU A 547 14.11 -0.90 -43.02
CA GLU A 547 15.18 -0.99 -42.03
C GLU A 547 16.42 -0.26 -42.53
N ILE A 548 16.76 0.85 -41.86
CA ILE A 548 17.96 1.64 -42.16
C ILE A 548 18.83 1.65 -40.91
N ASP A 549 20.06 1.13 -41.02
CA ASP A 549 21.04 1.04 -39.93
C ASP A 549 20.51 0.34 -38.67
N GLY A 550 19.79 -0.77 -38.82
CA GLY A 550 19.25 -1.55 -37.70
C GLY A 550 18.05 -0.89 -37.00
N HIS A 551 17.44 0.11 -37.63
CA HIS A 551 16.26 0.79 -37.12
C HIS A 551 15.12 0.73 -38.13
N VAL A 552 13.95 0.32 -37.67
CA VAL A 552 12.72 0.28 -38.49
C VAL A 552 12.12 1.69 -38.57
N PHE A 553 11.97 2.18 -39.80
CA PHE A 553 11.25 3.41 -40.11
C PHE A 553 9.90 3.05 -40.70
N PHE A 554 8.87 3.78 -40.27
CA PHE A 554 7.53 3.62 -40.79
C PHE A 554 7.19 4.82 -41.68
N CYS A 555 6.56 4.53 -42.82
CA CYS A 555 6.07 5.56 -43.71
C CYS A 555 4.62 5.92 -43.38
N ILE A 556 4.34 7.22 -43.31
CA ILE A 556 3.00 7.75 -43.15
C ILE A 556 2.72 8.69 -44.31
N GLU A 557 1.55 8.51 -44.92
CA GLU A 557 1.02 9.41 -45.95
C GLU A 557 0.16 10.48 -45.29
N VAL A 558 0.50 11.74 -45.53
CA VAL A 558 -0.26 12.91 -45.07
C VAL A 558 -1.02 13.47 -46.28
N ILE A 559 -2.33 13.51 -46.17
CA ILE A 559 -3.24 14.02 -47.20
C ILE A 559 -3.70 15.41 -46.75
N ALA A 560 -3.46 16.43 -47.57
CA ALA A 560 -3.87 17.80 -47.27
C ALA A 560 -5.38 17.99 -47.47
N GLU A 561 -5.97 18.88 -46.67
CA GLU A 561 -7.36 19.32 -46.76
C GLU A 561 -7.53 20.17 -48.03
N GLY A 562 -8.38 19.69 -48.95
CA GLY A 562 -8.58 20.29 -50.27
C GLY A 562 -8.01 19.49 -51.45
N SER A 563 -7.31 18.37 -51.24
CA SER A 563 -6.82 17.51 -52.34
C SER A 563 -7.84 16.48 -52.85
N LEU A 564 -9.13 16.66 -52.53
CA LEU A 564 -10.20 15.69 -52.83
C LEU A 564 -10.79 15.81 -54.25
N ASP A 565 -10.30 16.74 -55.06
CA ASP A 565 -10.67 16.77 -56.49
C ASP A 565 -9.76 15.80 -57.24
N ALA A 566 -10.32 14.64 -57.60
CA ALA A 566 -9.64 13.49 -58.23
C ALA A 566 -8.95 13.78 -59.58
N GLU A 567 -8.99 15.01 -60.09
CA GLU A 567 -8.34 15.43 -61.34
C GLU A 567 -7.08 16.28 -61.11
N GLY A 568 -6.83 16.72 -59.87
CA GLY A 568 -5.77 17.65 -59.52
C GLY A 568 -4.46 17.03 -59.04
N GLY A 569 -4.13 15.78 -59.37
CA GLY A 569 -2.77 15.19 -59.34
C GLY A 569 -1.84 15.40 -58.13
N ALA A 570 -2.32 15.87 -56.98
CA ALA A 570 -1.47 16.17 -55.84
C ALA A 570 -1.14 14.87 -55.10
N GLU A 571 0.08 14.38 -55.28
CA GLU A 571 0.55 13.18 -54.60
C GLU A 571 0.58 13.38 -53.07
N PRO A 572 0.19 12.35 -52.28
CA PRO A 572 0.24 12.40 -50.83
C PRO A 572 1.68 12.58 -50.34
N TRP A 573 1.85 13.34 -49.24
CA TRP A 573 3.18 13.59 -48.69
C TRP A 573 3.60 12.39 -47.85
N ARG A 574 4.65 11.67 -48.29
CA ARG A 574 5.22 10.56 -47.52
C ARG A 574 6.27 11.04 -46.53
N VAL A 575 6.03 10.78 -45.24
CA VAL A 575 6.94 11.12 -44.15
C VAL A 575 7.43 9.86 -43.46
N ARG A 576 8.74 9.68 -43.40
CA ARG A 576 9.40 8.56 -42.71
C ARG A 576 9.86 8.98 -41.33
N ARG A 577 9.44 8.25 -40.29
CA ARG A 577 9.90 8.46 -38.90
C ARG A 577 10.00 7.13 -38.15
N ARG A 578 10.73 7.16 -37.03
CA ARG A 578 10.74 6.04 -36.07
C ARG A 578 9.43 6.05 -35.27
N TYR A 579 8.97 4.89 -34.83
CA TYR A 579 7.74 4.75 -34.03
C TYR A 579 7.69 5.71 -32.81
N GLY A 580 8.82 5.85 -32.10
CA GLY A 580 8.92 6.76 -30.95
C GLY A 580 8.68 8.23 -31.31
N GLN A 581 9.04 8.66 -32.52
CA GLN A 581 8.81 10.03 -33.00
C GLN A 581 7.35 10.26 -33.39
N PHE A 582 6.64 9.24 -33.86
CA PHE A 582 5.20 9.34 -34.10
C PHE A 582 4.41 9.47 -32.82
N ARG A 583 4.82 8.77 -31.75
CA ARG A 583 4.22 8.94 -30.41
C ARG A 583 4.37 10.37 -29.89
N GLU A 584 5.53 11.00 -30.08
CA GLU A 584 5.75 12.41 -29.73
C GLU A 584 4.94 13.37 -30.61
N LEU A 585 4.80 13.07 -31.89
CA LEU A 585 4.01 13.88 -32.83
C LEU A 585 2.53 13.84 -32.47
N ALA A 586 1.98 12.65 -32.18
CA ALA A 586 0.60 12.48 -31.72
C ALA A 586 0.34 13.30 -30.46
N LEU A 587 1.19 13.18 -29.43
CA LEU A 587 1.06 13.97 -28.19
C LEU A 587 1.10 15.50 -28.40
N LYS A 588 1.74 15.99 -29.46
CA LYS A 588 1.80 17.42 -29.79
C LYS A 588 0.61 17.90 -30.61
N LEU A 589 0.00 17.01 -31.40
CA LEU A 589 -1.14 17.34 -32.26
C LEU A 589 -2.49 17.22 -31.53
N GLY A 590 -2.51 16.62 -30.33
CA GLY A 590 -3.70 16.43 -29.50
C GLY A 590 -4.28 15.04 -29.69
#